data_AF-A0A209A2W2-F1
#
_entry.id   AF-A0A209A2W2-F1
#
_cell.length_a   1.000
_cell.length_b   1.000
_cell.length_c   1.000
_cell.angle_alpha   90.00
_cell.angle_beta   90.00
_cell.angle_gamma   90.00
#
_symmetry.space_group_name_H-M   'P 1'
#
loop_
_entity.id
_entity.type
_entity.pdbx_description
1 polymer ?
#
loop_
_entity_poly.entity_id
_entity_poly.type
_entity_poly.pdbx_seq_one_letter_code
_entity_poly.pdbx_strand_id
1 'polypeptide(L)' 'MTIKQITLDDVMCRIQQAQTVLSFWRETMTTDDGSYPDIVDAVLTILDGLSDAVAIEMDQPREVNHGA' A
#
# COMPACT_ATOMS: atom_id res chain seq x y z
N MET A 1 -16.08 7.42 -13.28
CA MET A 1 -15.24 7.29 -12.07
C MET A 1 -13.88 7.85 -12.41
N THR A 2 -13.46 8.92 -11.73
CA THR A 2 -12.13 9.51 -11.94
C THR A 2 -11.13 8.60 -11.25
N ILE A 3 -10.31 7.88 -12.03
CA ILE A 3 -9.21 7.07 -11.49
C ILE A 3 -8.24 8.07 -10.85
N LYS A 4 -8.17 8.09 -9.51
CA LYS A 4 -7.14 8.86 -8.82
C LYS A 4 -5.81 8.18 -9.15
N GLN A 5 -4.91 8.92 -9.78
CA GLN A 5 -3.53 8.48 -9.98
C GLN A 5 -2.89 8.34 -8.60
N ILE A 6 -2.62 7.10 -8.20
CA ILE A 6 -1.88 6.80 -6.97
C ILE A 6 -0.40 7.04 -7.31
N THR A 7 0.23 7.98 -6.61
CA THR A 7 1.65 8.28 -6.81
C THR A 7 2.53 7.24 -6.11
N LEU A 8 3.80 7.16 -6.48
CA LEU A 8 4.75 6.27 -5.81
C LEU A 8 4.92 6.60 -4.32
N ASP A 9 4.85 7.88 -3.95
CA ASP A 9 4.85 8.32 -2.55
C ASP A 9 3.62 7.82 -1.78
N ASP A 10 2.44 7.86 -2.40
CA ASP A 10 1.21 7.29 -1.83
C ASP A 10 1.32 5.76 -1.68
N VAL A 11 1.92 5.07 -2.65
CA VAL A 11 2.19 3.63 -2.56
C VAL A 11 3.08 3.33 -1.34
N MET A 12 4.20 4.03 -1.19
CA MET A 12 5.14 3.82 -0.08
C MET A 12 4.49 4.12 1.27
N CYS A 13 3.72 5.20 1.37
CA CYS A 13 2.98 5.58 2.57
C CYS A 13 1.94 4.53 2.96
N ARG A 14 1.18 4.00 1.98
CA ARG A 14 0.18 2.95 2.23
C ARG A 14 0.83 1.62 2.63
N ILE A 15 1.98 1.25 2.06
CA ILE A 15 2.74 0.07 2.51
C ILE A 15 3.15 0.21 3.97
N GLN A 16 3.66 1.38 4.37
CA GLN A 16 4.03 1.64 5.77
C GLN A 16 2.81 1.54 6.70
N GLN A 17 1.66 2.08 6.30
CA GLN A 17 0.41 1.96 7.06
C GLN A 17 -0.01 0.49 7.25
N ALA A 18 0.04 -0.32 6.19
CA ALA A 18 -0.26 -1.75 6.28
C ALA A 18 0.70 -2.47 7.25
N GLN A 19 2.00 -2.16 7.18
CA GLN A 19 3.01 -2.71 8.10
C GLN A 19 2.74 -2.32 9.56
N THR A 20 2.32 -1.08 9.82
CA THR A 20 1.94 -0.62 11.18
C THR A 20 0.73 -1.38 11.69
N VAL A 21 -0.33 -1.52 10.88
CA VAL A 21 -1.55 -2.26 11.25
C VAL A 21 -1.22 -3.73 11.56
N LEU A 22 -0.39 -4.37 10.74
CA LEU A 22 0.04 -5.76 10.98
C LEU A 22 0.93 -5.91 12.22
N SER A 23 1.77 -4.92 12.51
CA SER A 23 2.61 -4.92 13.72
C SER A 23 1.76 -4.78 14.97
N PHE A 24 0.78 -3.87 14.95
CA PHE A 24 -0.20 -3.71 16.02
C PHE A 24 -1.01 -4.99 16.23
N TRP A 25 -1.51 -5.57 15.15
CA TRP A 25 -2.27 -6.82 15.21
C TRP A 25 -1.47 -7.95 15.85
N ARG A 26 -0.21 -8.12 15.46
CA ARG A 26 0.69 -9.13 16.05
C ARG A 26 0.88 -8.93 17.56
N GLU A 27 0.90 -7.69 18.04
CA GLU A 27 1.03 -7.37 19.46
C GLU A 27 -0.29 -7.63 20.22
N THR A 28 -1.44 -7.42 19.58
CA THR A 28 -2.77 -7.62 20.17
C THR A 28 -3.31 -9.06 20.08
N MET A 29 -2.68 -9.96 19.31
CA MET A 29 -3.03 -11.41 19.25
C MET A 29 -2.90 -12.15 20.60
N THR A 30 -2.34 -11.52 21.64
CA THR A 30 -2.30 -12.08 23.00
C THR A 30 -3.63 -11.96 23.74
N THR A 31 -4.56 -11.17 23.21
CA THR A 31 -5.92 -10.98 23.69
C THR A 31 -6.89 -11.46 22.62
N ASP A 32 -7.52 -12.60 22.83
CA ASP A 32 -8.54 -13.16 21.93
C ASP A 32 -9.84 -12.34 22.06
N ASP A 33 -9.90 -11.19 21.39
CA ASP A 33 -11.01 -10.22 21.46
C ASP A 33 -11.95 -10.27 20.23
N GLY A 34 -11.66 -11.15 19.26
CA GLY A 34 -12.49 -11.32 18.05
C GLY A 34 -12.31 -10.23 16.98
N SER A 35 -11.37 -9.29 17.13
CA SER A 35 -11.12 -8.19 16.17
C SER A 35 -10.35 -8.58 14.89
N TYR A 36 -10.02 -9.87 14.73
CA TYR A 36 -9.22 -10.38 13.62
C TYR A 36 -9.80 -10.11 12.21
N PRO A 37 -11.11 -10.26 11.94
CA PRO A 37 -11.66 -10.01 10.61
C PRO A 37 -11.50 -8.55 10.17
N ASP A 38 -11.69 -7.60 11.09
CA ASP A 38 -11.68 -6.17 10.80
C ASP A 38 -10.27 -5.67 10.39
N ILE A 39 -9.23 -6.26 10.97
CA ILE A 39 -7.83 -5.92 10.67
C ILE A 39 -7.42 -6.42 9.29
N VAL A 40 -7.87 -7.62 8.91
CA VAL A 40 -7.60 -8.18 7.58
C VAL A 40 -8.25 -7.31 6.50
N ASP A 41 -9.51 -6.90 6.69
CA ASP A 41 -10.21 -6.02 5.76
C ASP A 41 -9.55 -4.63 5.65
N ALA A 42 -9.04 -4.10 6.77
CA ALA A 42 -8.28 -2.85 6.78
C ALA A 42 -6.99 -2.96 5.95
N VAL A 43 -6.22 -4.05 6.10
CA VAL A 43 -4.99 -4.27 5.32
C VAL A 43 -5.30 -4.44 3.84
N LEU A 44 -6.35 -5.20 3.47
CA LEU A 44 -6.76 -5.36 2.08
C LEU A 44 -7.14 -4.02 1.44
N THR A 45 -7.88 -3.18 2.17
CA THR A 45 -8.23 -1.82 1.72
C THR A 45 -6.98 -0.94 1.55
N ILE A 46 -6.02 -1.01 2.48
CA ILE A 46 -4.77 -0.25 2.38
C ILE A 46 -3.94 -0.68 1.17
N LEU A 47 -3.96 -1.96 0.79
CA LEU A 47 -3.18 -2.49 -0.33
C LEU A 47 -3.90 -2.41 -1.69
N ASP A 48 -5.19 -2.08 -1.71
CA ASP A 48 -5.99 -2.02 -2.94
C ASP A 48 -5.43 -1.03 -3.98
N GLY A 49 -5.22 -1.52 -5.20
CA GLY A 49 -4.70 -0.75 -6.34
C GLY A 49 -3.20 -0.39 -6.30
N LEU A 50 -2.44 -0.81 -5.28
CA LEU A 50 -1.00 -0.53 -5.21
C LEU A 50 -0.20 -1.23 -6.30
N SER A 51 -0.55 -2.48 -6.63
CA SER A 51 0.13 -3.25 -7.69
C SER A 51 0.03 -2.55 -9.04
N ASP A 52 -1.13 -1.98 -9.34
CA ASP A 52 -1.41 -1.33 -10.60
C ASP A 52 -0.65 0.01 -10.67
N ALA A 53 -0.61 0.75 -9.55
CA ALA A 53 0.18 1.98 -9.44
C ALA A 53 1.68 1.74 -9.68
N VAL A 54 2.24 0.67 -9.09
CA VAL A 54 3.65 0.30 -9.29
C VAL A 54 3.89 -0.14 -10.74
N ALA A 55 2.99 -0.93 -11.33
CA ALA A 55 3.13 -1.35 -12.73
C ALA A 55 3.10 -0.16 -13.69
N ILE A 56 2.19 0.80 -13.47
CA ILE A 56 2.11 2.04 -14.25
C ILE A 56 3.41 2.85 -14.15
N GLU A 57 3.96 3.00 -12.94
CA GLU A 57 5.23 3.71 -12.73
C GLU A 57 6.41 2.98 -13.41
N MET A 58 6.45 1.65 -13.34
CA MET A 58 7.51 0.86 -13.98
C MET A 58 7.47 0.89 -15.52
N ASP A 59 6.29 1.12 -16.11
CA ASP A 59 6.09 1.21 -17.56
C ASP A 59 6.40 2.63 -18.09
N GLN A 60 6.65 3.62 -17.23
CA GLN A 60 7.05 4.95 -17.67
C GLN A 60 8.46 4.92 -18.30
N PRO A 61 8.62 5.43 -19.54
CA PRO A 61 9.93 5.53 -20.17
C PRO A 61 10.84 6.43 -19.32
N ARG A 62 11.93 5.87 -18.80
CA ARG A 62 12.98 6.69 -18.17
C ARG A 62 13.55 7.61 -19.25
N GLU A 63 13.23 8.90 -19.20
CA GLU A 63 13.92 9.90 -20.03
C GLU A 63 15.41 9.87 -19.67
N VAL A 64 16.21 9.19 -20.49
CA VAL A 64 17.67 9.22 -20.38
C VAL A 64 18.11 10.56 -20.93
N ASN A 65 18.26 11.54 -20.05
CA ASN A 65 18.87 12.83 -20.37
C ASN A 65 20.34 12.58 -20.77
N HIS A 66 20.56 12.37 -22.07
CA HIS A 66 21.90 12.44 -22.65
C HIS A 66 22.29 13.92 -22.66
N GLY A 67 23.01 14.33 -21.62
CA GLY A 67 23.58 15.67 -21.52
C GLY A 67 24.35 16.03 -22.80
N ALA A 68 24.04 17.21 -23.33
CA ALA A 68 24.72 17.84 -24.46
C ALA A 68 26.09 18.39 -24.07
#